data_AF-A0A944DYV4-F1
#
_entry.id   AF-A0A944DYV4-F1
#
_cell.length_a   1.000
_cell.length_b   1.000
_cell.length_c   1.000
_cell.angle_alpha   90.00
_cell.angle_beta   90.00
_cell.angle_gamma   90.00
#
_symmetry.space_group_name_H-M   'P 1'
#
loop_
_entity.id
_entity.type
_entity.pdbx_description
1 polymer ?
#
loop_
_entity_poly.entity_id
_entity_poly.type
_entity_poly.pdbx_seq_one_letter_code
_entity_poly.pdbx_strand_id
1 'polypeptide(L)'
;MIVQWCVKGLALENDQDARDLIDSNRGICCNWWRRVGAISPNWIRDKLTPQNLDLHINHFTTPDPATGAPFNIDTPFISLSAGTVERDAAAQTNIVHRARMTALWFGTDFGRRDQCYLYLCWVVVAPRRAVEIEGVAEEPRDLNTYRRYSAYQTEGEITAKIVIPDNQIMGCEKWAWNQSASILRREWLHRNPRFTLPEMLSNVRQLI
;
A
#
# COMPACT_ATOMS: atom_id res chain seq x y z
N MET A 1 -3.85 8.21 -16.74
CA MET A 1 -3.06 7.25 -15.94
C MET A 1 -2.06 8.06 -15.16
N ILE A 2 -1.97 7.86 -13.85
CA ILE A 2 -1.08 8.59 -12.94
C ILE A 2 -0.12 7.56 -12.35
N VAL A 3 1.16 7.87 -12.26
CA VAL A 3 2.10 7.06 -11.50
C VAL A 3 2.24 7.65 -10.10
N GLN A 4 1.96 6.85 -9.08
CA GLN A 4 1.92 7.27 -7.70
C GLN A 4 3.03 6.57 -6.91
N TRP A 5 3.93 7.36 -6.32
CA TRP A 5 4.90 6.86 -5.34
C TRP A 5 4.22 6.58 -4.01
N CYS A 6 4.61 5.47 -3.40
CA CYS A 6 3.97 4.88 -2.25
C CYS A 6 5.00 4.29 -1.29
N VAL A 7 4.59 4.13 -0.04
CA VAL A 7 5.35 3.42 0.98
C VAL A 7 4.45 2.34 1.60
N LYS A 8 4.95 1.10 1.65
CA LYS A 8 4.33 0.02 2.41
C LYS A 8 5.10 -0.18 3.72
N GLY A 9 4.42 -0.04 4.85
CA GLY A 9 4.94 -0.51 6.13
C GLY A 9 4.58 -1.97 6.36
N LEU A 10 5.57 -2.78 6.78
CA LEU A 10 5.35 -4.16 7.20
C LEU A 10 6.05 -4.44 8.53
N ALA A 11 5.30 -5.10 9.41
CA ALA A 11 5.78 -5.78 10.60
C ALA A 11 6.24 -7.19 10.19
N LEU A 12 7.54 -7.38 10.02
CA LEU A 12 8.14 -8.70 9.72
C LEU A 12 8.97 -9.17 10.90
N GLU A 13 9.24 -10.46 10.97
CA GLU A 13 9.94 -11.08 12.10
C GLU A 13 11.44 -10.79 12.06
N ASN A 14 12.06 -10.79 10.88
CA ASN A 14 13.50 -10.65 10.74
C ASN A 14 13.94 -9.97 9.44
N ASP A 15 15.23 -9.59 9.39
CA ASP A 15 15.84 -8.92 8.24
C ASP A 15 15.86 -9.79 6.97
N GLN A 16 15.90 -11.12 7.11
CA GLN A 16 15.93 -12.03 5.97
C GLN A 16 14.58 -12.05 5.25
N ASP A 17 13.48 -12.18 6.00
CA ASP A 17 12.12 -12.09 5.45
C ASP A 17 11.92 -10.77 4.69
N ALA A 18 12.50 -9.68 5.24
CA ALA A 18 12.41 -8.37 4.64
C ALA A 18 13.15 -8.28 3.29
N ARG A 19 14.34 -8.87 3.21
CA ARG A 19 15.13 -8.93 1.97
C ARG A 19 14.53 -9.89 0.97
N ASP A 20 14.00 -11.03 1.40
CA ASP A 20 13.40 -12.06 0.56
C ASP A 20 12.18 -11.55 -0.23
N LEU A 21 11.43 -10.58 0.28
CA LEU A 21 10.36 -9.92 -0.47
C LEU A 21 10.87 -9.22 -1.75
N ILE A 22 12.10 -8.71 -1.70
CA ILE A 22 12.79 -8.17 -2.88
C ILE A 22 13.43 -9.32 -3.65
N ASP A 23 14.26 -10.12 -2.99
CA ASP A 23 15.19 -11.06 -3.62
C ASP A 23 14.51 -12.29 -4.25
N SER A 24 13.29 -12.64 -3.82
CA SER A 24 12.52 -13.76 -4.39
C SER A 24 11.83 -13.45 -5.73
N ASN A 25 11.90 -12.20 -6.22
CA ASN A 25 11.25 -11.74 -7.45
C ASN A 25 9.71 -11.83 -7.44
N ARG A 26 9.09 -12.12 -6.31
CA ARG A 26 7.61 -12.24 -6.20
C ARG A 26 6.92 -10.90 -6.03
N GLY A 27 7.64 -9.88 -5.57
CA GLY A 27 7.05 -8.60 -5.17
C GLY A 27 6.29 -8.70 -3.84
N ILE A 28 5.41 -7.73 -3.58
CA ILE A 28 4.57 -7.72 -2.38
C ILE A 28 3.19 -8.27 -2.75
N CYS A 29 2.86 -9.47 -2.27
CA CYS A 29 1.56 -10.09 -2.51
C CYS A 29 0.54 -9.70 -1.43
N CYS A 30 -0.74 -9.63 -1.80
CA CYS A 30 -1.85 -9.43 -0.86
C CYS A 30 -1.99 -10.62 0.10
N ASN A 31 -2.74 -10.43 1.19
CA ASN A 31 -2.92 -11.45 2.21
C ASN A 31 -3.58 -12.71 1.66
N TRP A 32 -4.57 -12.54 0.78
CA TRP A 32 -5.23 -13.65 0.10
C TRP A 32 -4.23 -14.54 -0.65
N TRP A 33 -3.37 -13.97 -1.52
CA TRP A 33 -2.35 -14.74 -2.25
C TRP A 33 -1.43 -15.46 -1.27
N ARG A 34 -0.89 -14.74 -0.27
CA ARG A 34 0.04 -15.34 0.71
C ARG A 34 -0.56 -16.55 1.42
N ARG A 35 -1.88 -16.56 1.66
CA ARG A 35 -2.59 -17.67 2.29
C ARG A 35 -2.84 -18.84 1.35
N VAL A 36 -3.30 -18.58 0.12
CA VAL A 36 -3.70 -19.67 -0.81
C VAL A 36 -2.55 -20.21 -1.66
N GLY A 37 -1.44 -19.48 -1.76
CA GLY A 37 -0.24 -19.84 -2.53
C GLY A 37 -0.36 -19.65 -4.05
N ALA A 38 -1.53 -19.93 -4.62
CA ALA A 38 -1.82 -19.74 -6.04
C ALA A 38 -3.24 -19.21 -6.26
N ILE A 39 -3.38 -18.28 -7.22
CA ILE A 39 -4.66 -17.65 -7.58
C ILE A 39 -4.92 -17.89 -9.08
N SER A 40 -6.17 -18.19 -9.43
CA SER A 40 -6.60 -18.30 -10.83
C SER A 40 -7.23 -16.99 -11.34
N PRO A 41 -7.17 -16.68 -12.65
CA PRO A 41 -7.78 -15.47 -13.20
C PRO A 41 -9.28 -15.32 -12.93
N ASN A 42 -10.03 -16.42 -12.86
CA ASN A 42 -11.46 -16.37 -12.55
C ASN A 42 -11.69 -15.88 -11.12
N TRP A 43 -10.91 -16.38 -10.16
CA TRP A 43 -11.01 -15.96 -8.76
C TRP A 43 -10.67 -14.49 -8.56
N ILE A 44 -9.73 -13.94 -9.36
CA ILE A 44 -9.38 -12.52 -9.32
C ILE A 44 -10.61 -11.67 -9.64
N ARG A 45 -11.36 -12.02 -10.69
CA ARG A 45 -12.58 -11.30 -11.08
C ARG A 45 -13.64 -11.33 -10.00
N ASP A 46 -13.79 -12.47 -9.32
CA ASP A 46 -14.76 -12.63 -8.24
C ASP A 46 -14.38 -11.85 -6.97
N LYS A 47 -13.08 -11.60 -6.74
CA LYS A 47 -12.59 -10.89 -5.55
C LYS A 47 -12.33 -9.41 -5.76
N LEU A 48 -11.94 -8.96 -6.96
CA LEU A 48 -11.69 -7.56 -7.26
C LEU A 48 -12.99 -6.80 -7.54
N THR A 49 -13.81 -6.65 -6.50
CA THR A 49 -15.13 -6.03 -6.59
C THR A 49 -15.22 -4.74 -5.78
N PRO A 50 -16.12 -3.82 -6.17
CA PRO A 50 -16.48 -2.67 -5.37
C PRO A 50 -16.77 -2.92 -3.89
N GLN A 51 -17.43 -4.04 -3.58
CA GLN A 51 -17.82 -4.44 -2.24
C GLN A 51 -16.62 -4.90 -1.42
N ASN A 52 -15.74 -5.70 -2.01
CA ASN A 52 -14.51 -6.13 -1.34
C ASN A 52 -13.54 -4.97 -1.10
N LEU A 53 -13.53 -3.96 -1.98
CA LEU A 53 -12.76 -2.74 -1.75
C LEU A 53 -13.32 -1.96 -0.55
N ASP A 54 -14.63 -1.85 -0.43
CA ASP A 54 -15.27 -1.21 0.72
C ASP A 54 -14.97 -1.96 2.03
N LEU A 55 -15.03 -3.30 2.00
CA LEU A 55 -14.62 -4.12 3.14
C LEU A 55 -13.15 -3.90 3.51
N HIS A 56 -12.26 -3.78 2.52
CA HIS A 56 -10.84 -3.53 2.75
C HIS A 56 -10.59 -2.22 3.50
N ILE A 57 -11.24 -1.15 3.05
CA ILE A 57 -10.99 0.20 3.55
C ILE A 57 -11.73 0.43 4.87
N ASN A 58 -13.01 0.07 4.93
CA ASN A 58 -13.90 0.50 6.01
C ASN A 58 -14.19 -0.61 7.04
N HIS A 59 -13.94 -1.87 6.70
CA HIS A 59 -14.32 -3.03 7.52
C HIS A 59 -13.20 -4.08 7.61
N PHE A 60 -11.95 -3.63 7.61
CA PHE A 60 -10.77 -4.47 7.41
C PHE A 60 -10.69 -5.68 8.35
N THR A 61 -11.06 -5.52 9.61
CA THR A 61 -11.02 -6.60 10.62
C THR A 61 -12.40 -7.22 10.90
N THR A 62 -13.46 -6.70 10.29
CA THR A 62 -14.82 -7.23 10.44
C THR A 62 -14.92 -8.59 9.73
N PRO A 63 -15.71 -9.54 10.27
CA PRO A 63 -16.00 -10.79 9.57
C PRO A 63 -16.57 -10.54 8.18
N ASP A 64 -15.95 -11.16 7.18
CA ASP A 64 -16.45 -11.21 5.80
C ASP A 64 -17.78 -11.98 5.78
N PRO A 65 -18.87 -11.39 5.28
CA PRO A 65 -20.16 -12.06 5.17
C PRO A 65 -20.12 -13.39 4.42
N ALA A 66 -19.18 -13.57 3.50
CA ALA A 66 -19.07 -14.79 2.69
C ALA A 66 -18.32 -15.93 3.40
N THR A 67 -17.37 -15.62 4.29
CA THR A 67 -16.48 -16.63 4.89
C THR A 67 -16.58 -16.71 6.42
N GLY A 68 -17.16 -15.69 7.07
CA GLY A 68 -17.22 -15.55 8.52
C GLY A 68 -15.88 -15.21 9.18
N ALA A 69 -14.79 -15.15 8.42
CA ALA A 69 -13.46 -14.83 8.91
C ALA A 69 -13.14 -13.33 8.74
N PRO A 70 -12.25 -12.72 9.56
CA PRO A 70 -11.88 -11.32 9.39
C PRO A 70 -11.39 -11.01 7.97
N PHE A 71 -11.92 -9.96 7.34
CA PHE A 71 -11.66 -9.69 5.92
C PHE A 71 -10.17 -9.47 5.59
N ASN A 72 -9.39 -8.95 6.54
CA ASN A 72 -7.96 -8.71 6.37
C ASN A 72 -7.17 -9.98 6.01
N ILE A 73 -7.57 -11.17 6.43
CA ILE A 73 -6.83 -12.40 6.10
C ILE A 73 -6.94 -12.75 4.62
N ASP A 74 -8.02 -12.29 3.99
CA ASP A 74 -8.47 -12.71 2.66
C ASP A 74 -8.70 -11.57 1.68
N THR A 75 -8.19 -10.40 2.06
CA THR A 75 -8.26 -9.23 1.22
C THR A 75 -7.40 -9.43 -0.03
N PRO A 76 -7.93 -9.15 -1.23
CA PRO A 76 -7.17 -9.15 -2.47
C PRO A 76 -6.36 -7.85 -2.64
N PHE A 77 -6.41 -6.93 -1.68
CA PHE A 77 -5.86 -5.60 -1.78
C PHE A 77 -4.64 -5.41 -0.88
N ILE A 78 -3.81 -4.42 -1.22
CA ILE A 78 -2.59 -4.05 -0.50
C ILE A 78 -2.67 -2.54 -0.23
N SER A 79 -2.91 -2.16 1.02
CA SER A 79 -2.86 -0.75 1.43
C SER A 79 -1.43 -0.21 1.37
N LEU A 80 -1.27 0.92 0.71
CA LEU A 80 -0.05 1.70 0.60
C LEU A 80 -0.29 3.12 1.12
N SER A 81 0.74 3.77 1.64
CA SER A 81 0.65 5.17 2.05
C SER A 81 1.30 6.06 0.99
N ALA A 82 0.54 7.00 0.44
CA ALA A 82 1.05 8.08 -0.42
C ALA A 82 1.16 9.42 0.31
N GLY A 83 0.67 9.49 1.56
CA GLY A 83 0.54 10.73 2.31
C GLY A 83 -0.65 11.56 1.83
N THR A 84 -0.99 12.59 2.60
CA THR A 84 -2.07 13.51 2.24
C THR A 84 -1.87 14.88 2.88
N VAL A 85 -2.66 15.84 2.42
CA VAL A 85 -2.72 17.18 2.98
C VAL A 85 -4.15 17.43 3.43
N GLU A 86 -4.30 17.67 4.71
CA GLU A 86 -5.55 18.11 5.31
C GLU A 86 -5.54 19.64 5.40
N ARG A 87 -6.63 20.27 4.96
CA ARG A 87 -6.79 21.73 5.06
C ARG A 87 -7.51 22.05 6.35
N ASP A 88 -6.81 22.69 7.29
CA ASP A 88 -7.43 23.28 8.46
C ASP A 88 -7.92 24.69 8.09
N ALA A 89 -9.22 24.79 7.80
CA ALA A 89 -9.84 26.05 7.42
C ALA A 89 -9.88 27.07 8.57
N ALA A 90 -9.99 26.61 9.82
CA ALA A 90 -10.08 27.48 10.99
C ALA A 90 -8.71 28.11 11.30
N ALA A 91 -7.65 27.32 11.27
CA ALA A 91 -6.28 27.80 11.44
C ALA A 91 -5.64 28.32 10.14
N GLN A 92 -6.36 28.29 9.01
CA GLN A 92 -5.91 28.71 7.68
C GLN A 92 -4.56 28.08 7.29
N THR A 93 -4.36 26.81 7.64
CA THR A 93 -3.11 26.10 7.42
C THR A 93 -3.33 24.72 6.81
N ASN A 94 -2.25 24.12 6.34
CA ASN A 94 -2.25 22.77 5.79
C ASN A 94 -1.49 21.84 6.75
N ILE A 95 -2.14 20.76 7.17
CA ILE A 95 -1.54 19.69 7.94
C ILE A 95 -1.07 18.62 6.96
N VAL A 96 0.24 18.35 6.94
CA VAL A 96 0.84 17.36 6.04
C VAL A 96 1.00 16.02 6.76
N HIS A 97 0.22 15.04 6.34
CA HIS A 97 0.31 13.65 6.78
C HIS A 97 1.29 12.92 5.87
N ARG A 98 2.53 12.73 6.33
CA ARG A 98 3.61 12.18 5.50
C ARG A 98 3.43 10.68 5.30
N ALA A 99 3.54 10.21 4.05
CA ALA A 99 3.47 8.80 3.67
C ALA A 99 4.31 7.88 4.56
N ARG A 100 5.58 8.25 4.79
CA ARG A 100 6.49 7.48 5.65
C ARG A 100 6.02 7.39 7.10
N MET A 101 5.43 8.45 7.67
CA MET A 101 4.95 8.40 9.06
C MET A 101 3.79 7.43 9.21
N THR A 102 2.83 7.47 8.28
CA THR A 102 1.73 6.49 8.23
C THR A 102 2.27 5.07 8.04
N ALA A 103 3.20 4.88 7.11
CA ALA A 103 3.80 3.57 6.87
C ALA A 103 4.59 3.05 8.09
N LEU A 104 5.29 3.92 8.82
CA LEU A 104 5.96 3.56 10.07
C LEU A 104 4.95 3.12 11.13
N TRP A 105 3.84 3.85 11.27
CA TRP A 105 2.78 3.51 12.21
C TRP A 105 2.20 2.12 11.97
N PHE A 106 1.92 1.77 10.72
CA PHE A 106 1.50 0.42 10.35
C PHE A 106 2.63 -0.61 10.48
N GLY A 107 3.85 -0.26 10.08
CA GLY A 107 5.00 -1.14 10.10
C GLY A 107 5.43 -1.54 11.52
N THR A 108 5.25 -0.66 12.51
CA THR A 108 5.50 -0.96 13.92
C THR A 108 4.31 -1.65 14.59
N ASP A 109 3.30 -2.10 13.84
CA ASP A 109 2.05 -2.64 14.38
C ASP A 109 1.44 -1.70 15.43
N PHE A 110 1.21 -0.44 15.05
CA PHE A 110 0.65 0.59 15.92
C PHE A 110 1.50 0.83 17.16
N GLY A 111 2.83 0.80 16.99
CA GLY A 111 3.80 0.98 18.05
C GLY A 111 4.04 -0.25 18.94
N ARG A 112 3.48 -1.42 18.63
CA ARG A 112 3.75 -2.66 19.40
C ARG A 112 5.12 -3.28 19.11
N ARG A 113 5.72 -2.97 17.96
CA ARG A 113 7.06 -3.42 17.56
C ARG A 113 8.05 -2.25 17.60
N ASP A 114 9.26 -2.56 18.04
CA ASP A 114 10.40 -1.64 18.08
C ASP A 114 11.17 -1.58 16.75
N GLN A 115 10.79 -2.40 15.78
CA GLN A 115 11.34 -2.39 14.43
C GLN A 115 10.26 -2.57 13.38
N CYS A 116 10.51 -2.01 12.20
CA CYS A 116 9.64 -2.17 11.04
C CYS A 116 10.40 -2.03 9.73
N TYR A 117 9.77 -2.48 8.64
CA TYR A 117 10.32 -2.43 7.29
C TYR A 117 9.44 -1.58 6.40
N LEU A 118 10.05 -0.63 5.69
CA LEU A 118 9.36 0.22 4.73
C LEU A 118 9.79 -0.14 3.31
N TYR A 119 8.83 -0.49 2.47
CA TYR A 119 9.05 -0.73 1.05
C TYR A 119 8.62 0.50 0.26
N LEU A 120 9.56 1.10 -0.45
CA LEU A 120 9.27 2.22 -1.33
C LEU A 120 8.98 1.66 -2.72
N CYS A 121 7.84 2.01 -3.28
CA CYS A 121 7.38 1.52 -4.57
C CYS A 121 6.58 2.58 -5.31
N TRP A 122 6.30 2.34 -6.59
CA TRP A 122 5.29 3.10 -7.32
C TRP A 122 4.20 2.16 -7.83
N VAL A 123 3.01 2.71 -8.04
CA VAL A 123 1.89 1.99 -8.66
C VAL A 123 1.20 2.88 -9.69
N VAL A 124 0.43 2.27 -10.59
CA VAL A 124 -0.39 2.98 -11.55
C VAL A 124 -1.77 3.23 -10.97
N VAL A 125 -2.27 4.45 -11.04
CA VAL A 125 -3.61 4.85 -10.62
C VAL A 125 -4.40 5.39 -11.81
N ALA A 126 -5.68 5.04 -11.92
CA ALA A 126 -6.57 5.57 -12.94
C ALA A 126 -7.32 6.82 -12.42
N PRO A 127 -7.69 7.77 -13.31
CA PRO A 127 -8.47 8.95 -12.93
C PRO A 127 -9.94 8.63 -12.60
N ARG A 128 -10.34 7.36 -12.71
CA ARG A 128 -11.67 6.85 -12.38
C ARG A 128 -11.50 5.50 -11.71
N ARG A 129 -12.51 5.14 -10.91
CA ARG A 129 -12.61 3.84 -10.27
C ARG A 129 -12.47 2.71 -11.29
N ALA A 130 -11.60 1.75 -11.01
CA ALA A 130 -11.30 0.64 -11.91
C ALA A 130 -11.01 -0.66 -11.16
N VAL A 131 -11.79 -0.98 -10.12
CA VAL A 131 -11.49 -2.03 -9.11
C VAL A 131 -11.16 -3.37 -9.77
N GLU A 132 -11.87 -3.73 -10.82
CA GLU A 132 -11.76 -4.98 -11.57
C GLU A 132 -10.46 -5.10 -12.38
N ILE A 133 -9.74 -3.98 -12.61
CA ILE A 133 -8.48 -3.94 -13.36
C ILE A 133 -7.30 -4.15 -12.40
N GLU A 134 -6.75 -5.35 -12.38
CA GLU A 134 -5.68 -5.78 -11.47
C GLU A 134 -4.46 -4.84 -11.46
N GLY A 135 -3.94 -4.47 -12.63
CA GLY A 135 -2.72 -3.66 -12.74
C GLY A 135 -2.88 -2.17 -12.41
N VAL A 136 -4.06 -1.74 -11.94
CA VAL A 136 -4.36 -0.34 -11.63
C VAL A 136 -4.79 -0.26 -10.16
N ALA A 137 -4.07 0.49 -9.34
CA ALA A 137 -4.44 0.76 -7.96
C ALA A 137 -5.59 1.77 -7.87
N GLU A 138 -6.29 1.75 -6.74
CA GLU A 138 -7.34 2.72 -6.43
C GLU A 138 -6.83 3.80 -5.47
N GLU A 139 -7.33 5.03 -5.60
CA GLU A 139 -7.08 6.14 -4.68
C GLU A 139 -8.37 6.44 -3.91
N PRO A 140 -8.69 5.68 -2.84
CA PRO A 140 -9.96 5.78 -2.13
C PRO A 140 -10.22 7.14 -1.47
N ARG A 141 -9.19 7.98 -1.35
CA ARG A 141 -9.28 9.34 -0.80
C ARG A 141 -9.64 10.41 -1.83
N ASP A 142 -9.53 10.14 -3.12
CA ASP A 142 -9.88 11.12 -4.16
C ASP A 142 -11.38 11.34 -4.17
N LEU A 143 -11.81 12.50 -3.66
CA LEU A 143 -13.23 12.87 -3.56
C LEU A 143 -13.93 12.99 -4.92
N ASN A 144 -13.19 13.11 -6.03
CA ASN A 144 -13.79 13.08 -7.36
C ASN A 144 -14.24 11.65 -7.74
N THR A 145 -13.53 10.64 -7.24
CA THR A 145 -13.74 9.23 -7.54
C THR A 145 -14.54 8.51 -6.44
N TYR A 146 -14.21 8.77 -5.17
CA TYR A 146 -14.78 8.15 -3.97
C TYR A 146 -15.39 9.21 -3.06
N ARG A 147 -16.69 9.46 -3.24
CA ARG A 147 -17.42 10.54 -2.55
C ARG A 147 -17.95 10.18 -1.17
N ARG A 148 -17.91 8.91 -0.79
CA ARG A 148 -18.38 8.47 0.52
C ARG A 148 -17.37 8.87 1.58
N TYR A 149 -17.87 9.22 2.75
CA TYR A 149 -17.04 9.50 3.91
C TYR A 149 -16.16 8.28 4.24
N SER A 150 -14.90 8.54 4.60
CA SER A 150 -14.00 7.56 5.19
C SER A 150 -13.23 8.23 6.33
N ALA A 151 -13.25 7.59 7.51
CA ALA A 151 -12.48 8.06 8.67
C ALA A 151 -10.96 7.96 8.46
N TYR A 152 -10.53 7.20 7.45
CA TYR A 152 -9.14 6.89 7.15
C TYR A 152 -8.56 7.77 6.03
N GLN A 153 -9.27 8.81 5.62
CA GLN A 153 -8.85 9.69 4.53
C GLN A 153 -7.47 10.32 4.77
N THR A 154 -7.12 10.60 6.03
CA THR A 154 -5.84 11.20 6.45
C THR A 154 -4.65 10.23 6.36
N GLU A 155 -4.88 8.93 6.20
CA GLU A 155 -3.81 7.94 6.06
C GLU A 155 -3.13 8.02 4.68
N GLY A 156 -3.78 8.66 3.72
CA GLY A 156 -3.23 8.80 2.37
C GLY A 156 -3.23 7.48 1.61
N GLU A 157 -4.22 6.61 1.85
CA GLU A 157 -4.22 5.25 1.30
C GLU A 157 -4.27 5.25 -0.24
N ILE A 158 -3.43 4.40 -0.83
CA ILE A 158 -3.52 3.90 -2.20
C ILE A 158 -3.67 2.38 -2.11
N THR A 159 -4.64 1.83 -2.80
CA THR A 159 -4.99 0.42 -2.69
C THR A 159 -4.54 -0.32 -3.94
N ALA A 160 -3.36 -0.96 -3.86
CA ALA A 160 -2.89 -1.88 -4.90
C ALA A 160 -3.66 -3.22 -4.83
N LYS A 161 -3.60 -4.01 -5.89
CA LYS A 161 -4.39 -5.24 -6.04
C LYS A 161 -3.46 -6.41 -6.28
N ILE A 162 -3.75 -7.53 -5.62
CA ILE A 162 -3.15 -8.85 -5.82
C ILE A 162 -1.64 -8.91 -5.55
N VAL A 163 -0.83 -8.21 -6.34
CA VAL A 163 0.62 -8.13 -6.22
C VAL A 163 1.11 -6.73 -6.62
N ILE A 164 2.10 -6.21 -5.89
CA ILE A 164 2.96 -5.13 -6.36
C ILE A 164 4.18 -5.80 -6.98
N PRO A 165 4.36 -5.76 -8.32
CA PRO A 165 5.48 -6.40 -8.99
C PRO A 165 6.84 -5.98 -8.42
N ASP A 166 7.80 -6.89 -8.42
CA ASP A 166 9.12 -6.65 -7.83
C ASP A 166 9.83 -5.45 -8.49
N ASN A 167 9.74 -5.33 -9.81
CA ASN A 167 10.34 -4.22 -10.55
C ASN A 167 9.70 -2.85 -10.26
N GLN A 168 8.57 -2.78 -9.55
CA GLN A 168 7.97 -1.53 -9.07
C GLN A 168 8.45 -1.14 -7.66
N ILE A 169 9.22 -2.01 -6.99
CA ILE A 169 9.74 -1.80 -5.64
C ILE A 169 11.19 -1.33 -5.73
N MET A 170 11.46 -0.11 -5.26
CA MET A 170 12.79 0.50 -5.26
C MET A 170 13.72 -0.19 -4.26
N GLY A 171 13.18 -0.56 -3.10
CA GLY A 171 13.95 -1.16 -2.03
C GLY A 171 13.20 -1.20 -0.71
N CYS A 172 13.89 -1.72 0.31
CA CYS A 172 13.41 -1.87 1.66
C CYS A 172 14.31 -1.09 2.62
N GLU A 173 13.71 -0.28 3.49
CA GLU A 173 14.40 0.38 4.60
C GLU A 173 14.03 -0.32 5.91
N LYS A 174 15.01 -0.68 6.74
CA LYS A 174 14.75 -1.04 8.14
C LYS A 174 14.76 0.21 9.00
N TRP A 175 13.77 0.31 9.88
CA TRP A 175 13.65 1.37 10.85
C TRP A 175 13.52 0.79 12.25
N ALA A 176 14.26 1.36 13.20
CA ALA A 176 14.10 1.11 14.62
C ALA A 176 13.33 2.27 15.27
N TRP A 177 12.40 1.91 16.15
CA TRP A 177 11.61 2.79 16.97
C TRP A 177 12.08 2.65 18.42
N ASN A 178 12.71 3.70 18.95
CA ASN A 178 12.97 3.82 20.38
C ASN A 178 11.76 4.50 21.04
N GLN A 179 10.93 3.72 21.73
CA GLN A 179 9.69 4.21 22.34
C GLN A 179 9.96 5.21 23.46
N SER A 180 10.93 4.92 24.32
CA SER A 180 11.29 5.78 25.46
C SER A 180 11.78 7.15 25.03
N ALA A 181 12.52 7.22 23.92
CA ALA A 181 13.03 8.48 23.38
C ALA A 181 12.09 9.11 22.34
N SER A 182 11.04 8.40 21.90
CA SER A 182 10.20 8.78 20.75
C SER A 182 11.03 9.08 19.49
N ILE A 183 12.07 8.27 19.25
CA ILE A 183 12.99 8.44 18.12
C ILE A 183 12.82 7.30 17.13
N LEU A 184 12.66 7.67 15.86
CA LEU A 184 12.69 6.78 14.71
C LEU A 184 14.01 6.94 13.96
N ARG A 185 14.72 5.83 13.75
CA ARG A 185 16.02 5.83 13.05
C ARG A 185 16.03 4.77 11.96
N ARG A 186 16.42 5.15 10.74
CA ARG A 186 16.73 4.19 9.68
C ARG A 186 18.05 3.49 9.98
N GLU A 187 18.03 2.17 10.02
CA GLU A 187 19.21 1.35 10.31
C GLU A 187 19.93 0.92 9.04
N TRP A 188 19.18 0.45 8.03
CA TRP A 188 19.75 0.07 6.74
C TRP A 188 18.77 0.29 5.58
N LEU A 189 19.32 0.23 4.37
CA LEU A 189 18.60 0.24 3.11
C LEU A 189 19.09 -0.92 2.25
N HIS A 190 18.17 -1.80 1.85
CA HIS A 190 18.38 -2.85 0.86
C HIS A 190 17.76 -2.40 -0.47
N ARG A 191 18.59 -2.23 -1.50
CA ARG A 191 18.13 -1.76 -2.82
C ARG A 191 17.74 -2.93 -3.70
N ASN A 192 16.66 -2.76 -4.48
CA ASN A 192 16.29 -3.74 -5.49
C ASN A 192 17.04 -3.45 -6.81
N PRO A 193 17.93 -4.34 -7.28
CA PRO A 193 18.66 -4.13 -8.54
C PRO A 193 17.78 -4.24 -9.78
N ARG A 194 16.57 -4.80 -9.67
CA ARG A 194 15.60 -4.94 -10.77
C ARG A 194 14.60 -3.79 -10.84
N PHE A 195 14.74 -2.80 -9.97
CA PHE A 195 13.83 -1.66 -9.92
C PHE A 195 13.80 -0.92 -11.25
N THR A 196 12.60 -0.71 -11.75
CA THR A 196 12.28 0.07 -12.94
C THR A 196 11.81 1.45 -12.52
N LEU A 197 12.47 2.47 -13.04
CA LEU A 197 12.06 3.86 -12.86
C LEU A 197 10.67 4.11 -13.49
N PRO A 198 9.75 4.79 -12.79
CA PRO A 198 8.39 5.01 -13.27
C PRO A 198 8.32 5.81 -14.58
N GLU A 199 9.34 6.61 -14.87
CA GLU A 199 9.49 7.40 -16.10
C GLU A 199 9.46 6.52 -17.36
N MET A 200 9.80 5.22 -17.24
CA MET A 200 9.72 4.26 -18.36
C MET A 200 8.27 3.99 -18.82
N LEU A 201 7.26 4.20 -17.98
CA LEU A 201 5.84 4.06 -18.36
C LEU A 201 5.28 5.31 -19.05
N SER A 202 5.99 6.43 -19.02
CA SER A 202 5.53 7.71 -19.55
C SER A 202 6.31 8.08 -20.80
N ASN A 203 5.76 7.76 -21.97
CA ASN A 203 6.25 8.31 -23.23
C ASN A 203 5.57 9.66 -23.52
N VAL A 204 6.36 10.74 -23.55
CA VAL A 204 6.06 11.90 -24.40
C VAL A 204 6.28 11.47 -25.84
N ARG A 205 5.22 11.21 -26.59
CA ARG A 205 5.31 11.15 -28.05
C ARG A 205 5.33 12.57 -28.57
N GLN A 206 6.44 12.99 -29.17
CA GLN A 206 6.44 14.23 -29.96
C GLN A 206 5.51 14.05 -31.17
N LEU A 207 4.87 15.15 -31.57
CA LEU A 207 4.05 15.20 -32.78
C LEU A 207 4.91 14.79 -33.98
N ILE A 208 4.35 13.95 -34.86
CA ILE A 208 4.83 13.84 -36.25
C ILE A 208 4.36 15.10 -36.98
#